data_AF-A0A9P7ESH8-F1
#
_entry.id   AF-A0A9P7ESH8-F1
#
_cell.length_a   1.000
_cell.length_b   1.000
_cell.length_c   1.000
_cell.angle_alpha   90.00
_cell.angle_beta   90.00
_cell.angle_gamma   90.00
#
_symmetry.space_group_name_H-M   'P 1'
#
loop_
_entity.id
_entity.type
_entity.pdbx_description
1 polymer ?
#
loop_
_entity_poly.entity_id
_entity_poly.type
_entity_poly.pdbx_seq_one_letter_code
_entity_poly.pdbx_strand_id
1 'polypeptide(L)' 'ILPRFQILVVGKSGVGKSSLISHAFGVEKEIVAHNKPGEAHIDKELISSQNKRFVLHDSKGFEPGDEDNLEIV' A
#
# COMPACT_ATOMS: atom_id res chain seq x y z
N ILE A 1 -6.12 -6.52 24.65
CA ILE A 1 -6.12 -5.76 23.37
C ILE A 1 -6.07 -6.80 22.26
N LEU A 2 -7.03 -6.80 21.33
CA LEU A 2 -6.99 -7.73 20.20
C LEU A 2 -5.84 -7.33 19.25
N PRO A 3 -5.06 -8.29 18.72
CA PRO A 3 -3.93 -7.97 17.84
C PRO A 3 -4.41 -7.34 16.52
N ARG A 4 -3.63 -6.41 15.99
CA ARG A 4 -3.77 -5.89 14.62
C ARG A 4 -2.92 -6.74 13.67
N PHE A 5 -3.46 -7.07 12.51
CA PHE A 5 -2.77 -7.77 11.44
C PHE A 5 -2.17 -6.75 10.47
N GLN A 6 -0.85 -6.76 10.34
CA GLN A 6 -0.12 -5.89 9.44
C GLN A 6 0.09 -6.60 8.09
N ILE A 7 -0.23 -5.92 7.00
CA ILE A 7 -0.15 -6.46 5.64
C ILE A 7 0.62 -5.47 4.78
N LEU A 8 1.74 -5.90 4.20
CA LEU A 8 2.47 -5.13 3.20
C LEU A 8 2.02 -5.56 1.79
N VAL A 9 1.59 -4.61 0.97
CA VAL A 9 1.18 -4.85 -0.42
C VAL A 9 2.35 -4.52 -1.35
N VAL A 10 2.82 -5.54 -2.09
CA VAL A 10 3.97 -5.44 -2.99
C VAL A 10 3.62 -5.91 -4.39
N GLY A 11 4.20 -5.26 -5.39
CA GLY A 11 3.96 -5.59 -6.79
C GLY A 11 4.45 -4.51 -7.75
N LYS A 12 4.52 -4.85 -9.02
CA LYS A 12 4.96 -3.93 -10.08
C LYS A 12 4.16 -2.63 -10.09
N SER A 13 4.77 -1.58 -10.60
CA SER A 13 4.04 -0.35 -10.94
C SER A 13 2.87 -0.67 -11.90
N GLY A 14 1.75 0.03 -11.73
CA GLY A 14 0.54 -0.20 -12.55
C GLY A 14 -0.23 -1.51 -12.31
N VAL A 15 0.25 -2.46 -11.50
CA VAL A 15 -0.39 -3.78 -11.31
C VAL A 15 -1.74 -3.73 -10.57
N GLY A 16 -2.13 -2.57 -10.03
CA GLY A 16 -3.41 -2.38 -9.34
C GLY A 16 -3.37 -2.51 -7.81
N LYS A 17 -2.21 -2.35 -7.16
CA LYS A 17 -2.08 -2.35 -5.69
C LYS A 17 -3.06 -1.40 -5.00
N SER A 18 -3.08 -0.14 -5.44
CA SER A 18 -3.99 0.89 -4.90
C SER A 18 -5.46 0.51 -5.06
N SER A 19 -5.82 -0.11 -6.19
CA SER A 19 -7.18 -0.62 -6.43
C SER A 19 -7.52 -1.79 -5.52
N LEU A 20 -6.58 -2.70 -5.26
CA LEU A 20 -6.74 -3.79 -4.31
C LEU A 20 -6.98 -3.25 -2.90
N ILE A 21 -6.17 -2.30 -2.45
CA ILE A 21 -6.29 -1.67 -1.13
C ILE A 21 -7.66 -0.99 -0.97
N SER A 22 -8.11 -0.22 -1.97
CA SER A 22 -9.39 0.48 -1.84
C SER A 22 -10.61 -0.45 -1.90
N HIS A 23 -10.62 -1.40 -2.84
CA HIS A 23 -11.81 -2.24 -3.07
C HIS A 23 -11.88 -3.47 -2.16
N ALA A 24 -10.76 -4.14 -1.90
CA ALA A 24 -10.78 -5.38 -1.10
C ALA A 24 -10.70 -5.12 0.40
N PHE A 25 -9.99 -4.05 0.81
CA PHE A 25 -9.84 -3.70 2.22
C PHE A 25 -10.69 -2.50 2.66
N GLY A 26 -11.42 -1.88 1.73
CA GLY A 26 -12.34 -0.79 2.02
C GLY A 26 -11.66 0.46 2.55
N VAL A 27 -10.39 0.69 2.17
CA VAL A 27 -9.69 1.95 2.47
C VAL A 27 -10.17 3.02 1.49
N GLU A 28 -10.49 4.21 1.99
CA GLU A 28 -10.99 5.30 1.13
C GLU A 28 -9.99 5.66 0.04
N LYS A 29 -10.50 5.86 -1.18
CA LYS A 29 -9.68 6.04 -2.38
C LYS A 29 -8.83 7.31 -2.28
N GLU A 30 -9.34 8.35 -1.62
CA GLU A 30 -8.64 9.60 -1.34
C GLU A 30 -7.39 9.35 -0.51
N ILE A 31 -7.49 8.53 0.53
CA ILE A 31 -6.36 8.16 1.41
C ILE A 31 -5.28 7.42 0.61
N VAL A 32 -5.69 6.53 -0.29
CA VAL A 32 -4.80 5.78 -1.18
C VAL A 32 -4.22 6.68 -2.28
N ALA A 33 -5.01 7.59 -2.86
CA ALA A 33 -4.64 8.45 -3.98
C ALA A 33 -3.76 9.64 -3.59
N HIS A 34 -3.74 10.03 -2.30
CA HIS A 34 -2.72 10.94 -1.78
C HIS A 34 -1.29 10.39 -1.92
N ASN A 35 -1.14 9.07 -2.10
CA ASN A 35 0.11 8.48 -2.58
C ASN A 35 0.07 8.55 -4.11
N LYS A 36 0.72 9.56 -4.70
CA LYS A 36 0.80 9.65 -6.17
C LYS A 36 1.43 8.37 -6.74
N PRO A 37 1.18 8.03 -8.01
CA PRO A 37 1.85 6.90 -8.65
C PRO A 37 3.38 6.99 -8.46
N GLY A 38 3.97 5.98 -7.84
CA GLY A 38 5.41 5.96 -7.54
C GLY A 38 5.82 6.58 -6.19
N GLU A 39 4.91 7.17 -5.41
CA GLU A 39 5.16 7.83 -4.11
C GLU A 39 4.55 7.03 -2.92
N ALA A 40 4.53 5.70 -2.98
CA ALA A 40 4.05 4.88 -1.87
C ALA A 40 5.16 4.65 -0.84
N HIS A 41 4.85 4.87 0.44
CA HIS A 41 5.77 4.65 1.56
C HIS A 41 5.27 3.54 2.50
N ILE A 42 6.17 2.63 2.85
CA ILE A 42 5.88 1.45 3.67
C ILE A 42 5.63 1.76 5.15
N ASP A 43 5.94 2.98 5.60
CA ASP A 43 5.75 3.44 6.97
C ASP A 43 4.35 4.05 7.21
N LYS A 44 3.60 4.34 6.13
CA LYS A 44 2.26 4.90 6.20
C LYS A 44 1.21 3.81 6.40
N GLU A 45 0.60 3.80 7.58
CA GLU A 45 -0.56 2.94 7.88
C GLU A 45 -1.80 3.37 7.07
N LEU A 46 -2.39 2.43 6.34
CA LEU A 46 -3.67 2.54 5.66
C LEU A 46 -4.69 1.69 6.41
N ILE A 47 -5.66 2.34 7.04
CA ILE A 47 -6.66 1.69 7.90
C ILE A 47 -8.05 2.05 7.41
N SER A 48 -8.87 1.02 7.16
CA SER A 48 -10.29 1.22 6.84
C SER A 48 -11.10 1.48 8.10
N SER A 49 -12.11 2.36 7.97
CA SER A 49 -13.15 2.53 8.98
C SER A 49 -13.99 1.27 9.21
N GLN A 50 -14.04 0.36 8.22
CA GLN A 50 -14.82 -0.88 8.25
C GLN A 50 -14.17 -1.97 9.11
N ASN A 51 -12.84 -2.02 9.15
CA ASN A 51 -12.10 -3.01 9.95
C ASN A 51 -10.73 -2.49 10.38
N LYS A 52 -10.67 -1.96 11.61
CA LYS A 52 -9.45 -1.43 12.21
C LYS A 52 -8.41 -2.49 12.59
N ARG A 53 -8.71 -3.79 12.41
CA ARG A 53 -7.75 -4.87 12.69
C ARG A 53 -6.79 -5.12 11.52
N PHE A 54 -7.15 -4.73 10.30
CA PHE A 54 -6.22 -4.75 9.18
C PHE A 54 -5.52 -3.41 9.07
N VAL A 55 -4.19 -3.45 9.15
CA VAL A 55 -3.31 -2.30 8.93
C VAL A 55 -2.53 -2.60 7.67
N LEU A 56 -2.82 -1.86 6.61
CA LEU A 56 -2.17 -2.03 5.33
C LEU A 56 -1.02 -1.06 5.18
N HIS A 57 0.05 -1.51 4.53
CA HIS A 57 1.17 -0.71 4.09
C HIS A 57 1.33 -0.91 2.58
N ASP A 58 1.54 0.16 1.83
CA ASP A 58 1.75 0.09 0.37
C ASP A 58 3.23 0.30 0.06
N SER A 59 3.76 -0.47 -0.87
CA SER A 59 5.13 -0.30 -1.35
C SER A 59 5.16 0.45 -2.68
N LYS A 60 6.27 1.13 -2.95
CA LYS A 60 6.53 1.67 -4.27
C LYS A 60 6.52 0.52 -5.31
N GLY A 61 5.88 0.77 -6.44
CA GLY A 61 5.87 -0.20 -7.52
C GLY A 61 7.27 -0.34 -8.13
N PHE A 62 7.73 -1.57 -8.32
CA PHE A 62 9.00 -1.84 -8.99
C PHE A 62 8.81 -2.00 -10.50
N GLU A 63 9.75 -1.50 -11.30
CA GLU A 63 9.85 -1.71 -12.75
C GLU A 63 11.30 -2.09 -13.13
N PRO A 64 11.53 -2.97 -14.13
CA PRO A 64 12.88 -3.23 -14.63
C PRO A 64 13.47 -1.95 -15.25
N GLY A 65 14.56 -1.43 -14.68
CA GLY A 65 15.20 -0.17 -15.11
C GLY A 65 15.02 1.00 -14.15
N ASP A 66 14.20 0.85 -13.10
CA ASP A 66 14.18 1.77 -11.95
C ASP A 66 15.34 1.38 -11.01
N GLU A 67 16.52 1.98 -11.21
CA GLU A 67 17.68 1.76 -10.32
C GLU A 67 17.39 2.18 -8.87
N ASP A 68 16.49 3.15 -8.68
CA ASP A 68 16.08 3.68 -7.36
C ASP A 68 15.23 2.71 -6.52
N ASN A 69 14.65 1.66 -7.12
CA ASN A 69 13.77 0.72 -6.42
C ASN A 69 14.52 -0.53 -5.89
N LEU A 70 15.83 -0.65 -6.14
CA LEU A 70 16.64 -1.82 -5.78
C LEU A 70 17.42 -1.67 -4.47
N GLU A 71 17.44 -0.48 -3.85
CA GLU A 71 18.15 -0.24 -2.59
C GLU A 71 17.28 -0.41 -1.34
N ILE A 72 16.59 -1.55 -1.14
CA ILE A 72 16.22 -1.96 0.23
C ILE A 72 16.26 -3.48 0.34
N VAL A 73 17.39 -4.00 0.84
CA VAL A 73 17.47 -5.25 1.62
C VAL A 73 18.07 -4.91 2.97
#